data_AF-A0A661EXQ2-F1
#
_entry.id   AF-A0A661EXQ2-F1
#
_cell.length_a   1.000
_cell.length_b   1.000
_cell.length_c   1.000
_cell.angle_alpha   90.00
_cell.angle_beta   90.00
_cell.angle_gamma   90.00
#
_symmetry.space_group_name_H-M   'P 1'
#
loop_
_entity.id
_entity.type
_entity.pdbx_description
1 polymer ?
#
loop_
_entity_poly.entity_id
_entity_poly.type
_entity_poly.pdbx_seq_one_letter_code
_entity_poly.pdbx_strand_id
1 'polypeptide(L)'
;DGNIFKDLGFTPEEASKLKIKAQLMCQISEWIKEKQLKQEEASHLLHVTRPRISDLMRGKSGKFSIDALVDMLERVGKHVTVQVS
;
A
#
# COMPACT_ATOMS: atom_id res chain seq x y z
N ASP A 1 -6.34 0.83 20.26
CA ASP A 1 -5.90 1.45 18.98
C ASP A 1 -6.13 0.56 17.74
N GLY A 2 -6.66 -0.67 17.89
CA GLY A 2 -7.14 -1.49 16.77
C GLY A 2 -6.05 -1.96 15.83
N ASN A 3 -4.81 -2.11 16.32
CA ASN A 3 -3.69 -2.55 15.52
C ASN A 3 -3.46 -4.06 15.69
N ILE A 4 -4.03 -4.85 14.78
CA ILE A 4 -3.90 -6.31 14.77
C ILE A 4 -2.45 -6.81 14.76
N PHE A 5 -1.50 -6.01 14.26
CA PHE A 5 -0.09 -6.40 14.26
C PHE A 5 0.50 -6.42 15.68
N LYS A 6 -0.02 -5.61 16.61
CA LYS A 6 0.36 -5.74 18.03
C LYS A 6 -0.13 -7.05 18.61
N ASP A 7 -1.37 -7.42 18.29
CA ASP A 7 -2.00 -8.66 18.75
C ASP A 7 -1.28 -9.91 18.20
N LEU A 8 -0.61 -9.77 17.05
CA LEU A 8 0.23 -10.80 16.43
C LEU A 8 1.68 -10.85 16.98
N GLY A 9 2.00 -10.03 17.99
CA GLY A 9 3.29 -10.07 18.68
C GLY A 9 4.42 -9.25 18.05
N PHE A 10 4.13 -8.40 17.07
CA PHE A 10 5.12 -7.45 16.55
C PHE A 10 5.43 -6.37 17.58
N THR A 11 6.66 -5.83 17.54
CA THR A 11 7.00 -4.69 18.38
C THR A 11 6.08 -3.50 18.09
N PRO A 12 5.84 -2.59 19.06
CA PRO A 12 4.99 -1.43 18.82
C PRO A 12 5.40 -0.60 17.60
N GLU A 13 6.70 -0.48 17.32
CA GLU A 13 7.24 0.23 16.17
C GLU A 13 6.91 -0.50 14.85
N GLU A 14 7.20 -1.80 14.77
CA GLU A 14 6.91 -2.62 13.58
C GLU A 14 5.41 -2.69 13.30
N ALA A 15 4.60 -2.89 14.34
CA ALA A 15 3.15 -2.93 14.22
C ALA A 15 2.61 -1.61 13.67
N SER A 16 3.16 -0.46 14.08
CA SER A 16 2.77 0.84 13.55
C SER A 16 3.12 0.97 12.06
N LYS A 17 4.36 0.60 11.68
CA LYS A 17 4.80 0.61 10.27
C LYS A 17 3.95 -0.32 9.40
N LEU A 18 3.64 -1.52 9.88
CA LEU A 18 2.80 -2.50 9.16
C LEU A 18 1.37 -1.99 8.97
N LYS A 19 0.79 -1.37 10.00
CA LYS A 19 -0.53 -0.74 9.91
C LYS A 19 -0.59 0.34 8.83
N ILE A 20 0.39 1.26 8.83
CA ILE A 20 0.47 2.32 7.82
C ILE A 20 0.61 1.73 6.41
N LYS A 21 1.55 0.79 6.22
CA LYS A 21 1.74 0.12 4.92
C LYS A 21 0.47 -0.58 4.46
N ALA A 22 -0.21 -1.32 5.34
CA ALA A 22 -1.44 -2.02 5.02
C ALA A 22 -2.54 -1.06 4.55
N GLN A 23 -2.70 0.09 5.23
CA GLN A 23 -3.67 1.11 4.83
C GLN A 23 -3.37 1.69 3.44
N LEU A 24 -2.11 2.07 3.17
CA LEU A 24 -1.71 2.61 1.86
C LEU A 24 -1.86 1.57 0.75
N MET A 25 -1.44 0.32 0.99
CA MET A 25 -1.60 -0.78 0.03
C MET A 25 -3.08 -1.07 -0.27
N CYS A 26 -3.94 -0.98 0.75
CA CYS A 26 -5.39 -1.14 0.59
C CYS A 26 -5.95 -0.07 -0.35
N GLN A 27 -5.59 1.20 -0.14
CA GLN A 27 -6.04 2.32 -0.97
C GLN A 27 -5.66 2.17 -2.45
N ILE A 28 -4.45 1.68 -2.74
CA ILE A 28 -4.02 1.43 -4.13
C ILE A 28 -4.77 0.21 -4.70
N SER A 29 -4.93 -0.86 -3.92
CA SER A 29 -5.60 -2.09 -4.36
C SER A 29 -7.08 -1.87 -4.64
N GLU A 30 -7.75 -1.06 -3.82
CA GLU A 30 -9.14 -0.63 -4.03
C GLU A 30 -9.27 0.18 -5.32
N TRP A 31 -8.39 1.15 -5.54
CA TRP A 31 -8.38 1.93 -6.79
C TRP A 31 -8.23 1.04 -8.04
N ILE A 32 -7.33 0.04 -8.01
CA ILE A 32 -7.17 -0.92 -9.11
C ILE A 32 -8.47 -1.69 -9.36
N LYS A 33 -9.14 -2.15 -8.29
CA LYS A 33 -10.40 -2.90 -8.36
C LYS A 33 -11.57 -2.05 -8.85
N GLU A 34 -11.72 -0.83 -8.33
CA GLU A 34 -12.76 0.13 -8.71
C GLU A 34 -12.69 0.49 -10.20
N LYS A 35 -11.47 0.65 -10.72
CA LYS A 35 -11.21 0.91 -12.14
C LYS A 35 -11.27 -0.35 -13.01
N GLN A 36 -11.49 -1.54 -12.40
CA GLN A 36 -11.52 -2.85 -13.07
C GLN A 36 -10.26 -3.15 -13.89
N LEU A 37 -9.12 -2.67 -13.44
CA LEU A 37 -7.86 -2.80 -14.17
C LEU A 37 -7.26 -4.19 -14.00
N LYS A 38 -6.78 -4.76 -15.11
CA LYS A 38 -5.86 -5.89 -15.07
C LYS A 38 -4.51 -5.44 -14.50
N GLN A 39 -3.75 -6.37 -13.94
CA GLN A 39 -2.44 -6.06 -13.36
C GLN A 39 -1.47 -5.42 -14.37
N GLU A 40 -1.58 -5.78 -15.65
CA GLU A 40 -0.79 -5.18 -16.73
C GLU A 40 -1.13 -3.69 -16.93
N GLU A 41 -2.42 -3.36 -17.03
CA GLU A 41 -2.90 -1.99 -17.21
C GLU A 41 -2.53 -1.11 -16.00
N ALA A 42 -2.71 -1.64 -14.79
CA ALA A 42 -2.30 -0.96 -13.57
C ALA A 42 -0.79 -0.70 -13.54
N SER A 43 0.02 -1.63 -14.06
CA SER A 43 1.48 -1.49 -14.11
C SER A 43 1.90 -0.32 -15.01
N HIS A 44 1.21 -0.13 -16.14
CA HIS A 44 1.42 1.02 -17.02
C HIS A 44 0.99 2.32 -16.36
N LEU A 45 -0.18 2.39 -15.71
CA LEU A 45 -0.66 3.62 -15.07
C LEU A 45 0.18 4.04 -13.86
N LEU A 46 0.69 3.06 -13.10
CA LEU A 46 1.52 3.29 -11.91
C LEU A 46 3.02 3.41 -12.24
N HIS A 47 3.43 3.24 -13.49
CA HIS A 47 4.84 3.19 -13.93
C HIS A 47 5.69 2.21 -13.11
N VAL A 48 5.16 1.02 -12.85
CA VAL A 48 5.87 -0.06 -12.16
C VAL A 48 5.79 -1.35 -12.96
N THR A 49 6.54 -2.36 -12.57
CA THR A 49 6.47 -3.66 -13.24
C THR A 49 5.20 -4.42 -12.82
N ARG A 50 4.66 -5.28 -13.69
CA ARG A 50 3.54 -6.16 -13.33
C ARG A 50 3.82 -7.02 -12.09
N PRO A 51 5.01 -7.65 -11.89
CA PRO A 51 5.32 -8.34 -10.65
C PRO A 51 5.17 -7.46 -9.40
N ARG A 52 5.49 -6.16 -9.50
CA ARG A 52 5.27 -5.19 -8.43
C ARG A 52 3.79 -5.04 -8.10
N ILE A 53 2.93 -4.89 -9.11
CA ILE A 53 1.47 -4.89 -8.92
C ILE A 53 1.00 -6.21 -8.28
N SER A 54 1.56 -7.34 -8.71
CA SER A 54 1.21 -8.65 -8.18
C SER A 54 1.59 -8.83 -6.69
N ASP A 55 2.73 -8.28 -6.28
CA ASP A 55 3.15 -8.28 -4.87
C ASP A 55 2.28 -7.33 -4.03
N LEU A 56 1.90 -6.18 -4.58
CA LEU A 56 0.97 -5.23 -3.95
C LEU A 56 -0.39 -5.89 -3.69
N MET A 57 -1.01 -6.48 -4.72
CA MET A 57 -2.33 -7.12 -4.64
C MET A 57 -2.36 -8.35 -3.72
N ARG A 58 -1.19 -8.94 -3.43
CA ARG A 58 -1.03 -10.04 -2.45
C ARG A 58 -0.67 -9.55 -1.04
N GLY A 59 -0.64 -8.25 -0.80
CA GLY A 59 -0.36 -7.69 0.52
C GLY A 59 1.07 -7.93 1.02
N LYS A 60 2.05 -8.09 0.13
CA LYS A 60 3.46 -8.32 0.53
C LYS A 60 4.14 -7.03 1.03
N SER A 61 3.68 -6.52 2.17
CA SER A 61 4.10 -5.26 2.78
C SER A 61 5.62 -5.15 3.01
N GLY A 62 6.30 -6.27 3.27
CA GLY A 62 7.76 -6.32 3.42
C GLY A 62 8.54 -5.90 2.17
N LYS A 63 7.90 -5.94 0.99
CA LYS A 63 8.53 -5.51 -0.27
C LYS A 63 8.37 -4.01 -0.56
N PHE A 64 7.59 -3.27 0.22
CA PHE A 64 7.27 -1.88 -0.04
C PHE A 64 7.74 -0.99 1.11
N SER A 65 8.43 0.10 0.80
CA SER A 65 8.59 1.22 1.73
C SER A 65 7.28 2.02 1.79
N ILE A 66 7.11 2.82 2.84
CA ILE A 66 5.98 3.77 2.92
C ILE A 66 6.10 4.79 1.79
N ASP A 67 7.30 5.34 1.60
CA ASP A 67 7.66 6.25 0.51
C ASP A 67 7.21 5.75 -0.88
N ALA A 68 7.54 4.51 -1.23
CA ALA A 68 7.11 3.93 -2.51
C ALA A 68 5.59 3.79 -2.64
N LEU A 69 4.86 3.59 -1.53
CA LEU A 69 3.40 3.52 -1.55
C LEU A 69 2.77 4.91 -1.69
N VAL A 70 3.39 5.93 -1.10
CA VAL A 70 2.99 7.33 -1.27
C VAL A 70 3.18 7.75 -2.73
N ASP A 71 4.34 7.47 -3.33
CA ASP A 71 4.58 7.74 -4.76
C ASP A 71 3.54 7.08 -5.67
N MET A 72 3.15 5.84 -5.36
CA MET A 72 2.12 5.14 -6.13
C MET A 72 0.73 5.78 -5.98
N LEU A 73 0.39 6.28 -4.78
CA LEU A 73 -0.88 6.97 -4.55
C LEU A 73 -0.96 8.32 -5.28
N GLU A 74 0.11 9.11 -5.24
CA GLU A 74 0.16 10.39 -5.97
C GLU A 74 0.03 10.19 -7.48
N ARG A 75 0.63 9.12 -8.05
CA ARG A 75 0.49 8.78 -9.49
C ARG A 75 -0.94 8.48 -9.92
N VAL A 76 -1.79 8.02 -8.99
CA VAL A 76 -3.22 7.74 -9.27
C VAL A 76 -4.13 8.90 -8.85
N GLY A 77 -3.55 10.06 -8.52
CA GLY A 77 -4.27 11.27 -8.14
C GLY A 77 -4.85 11.23 -6.72
N LYS A 78 -4.34 10.34 -5.85
CA LYS A 78 -4.70 10.30 -4.44
C LYS A 78 -3.65 11.03 -3.61
N HIS A 79 -4.03 12.18 -3.05
CA HIS A 79 -3.15 12.94 -2.17
C HIS A 79 -3.03 12.30 -0.79
N VAL A 80 -1.79 12.16 -0.30
CA VAL A 80 -1.50 11.60 1.03
C VAL A 80 -1.19 12.72 2.01
N THR A 81 -1.84 12.72 3.18
CA THR A 81 -1.53 13.60 4.30
C THR A 81 -1.09 12.79 5.51
N VAL A 82 0.01 13.19 6.13
CA VAL A 82 0.51 12.61 7.39
C VAL A 82 0.33 13.63 8.50
N GLN A 83 -0.30 13.22 9.59
CA GLN A 83 -0.49 14.04 10.79
C GLN A 83 0.25 13.39 11.96
N VAL A 84 0.91 14.22 12.76
CA VAL A 84 1.60 13.82 14.00
C VAL A 84 0.99 14.66 15.12
N SER A 85 0.54 14.00 16.19
CA SER A 85 -0.13 14.61 17.34
C SER A 85 0.21 13.86 18.61
#